data_AF-A0A1B6JS94-F1
#
_entry.id   AF-A0A1B6JS94-F1
#
_cell.length_a   1.000
_cell.length_b   1.000
_cell.length_c   1.000
_cell.angle_alpha   90.00
_cell.angle_beta   90.00
_cell.angle_gamma   90.00
#
_symmetry.space_group_name_H-M   'P 1'
#
loop_
_entity.id
_entity.type
_entity.pdbx_description
1 polymer ?
#
loop_
_entity_poly.entity_id
_entity_poly.type
_entity_poly.pdbx_seq_one_letter_code
_entity_poly.pdbx_strand_id
1 'polypeptide(L)'
;NCGDEIVNNITYFVSPEFPGLTSKNQTCSVKVKKIASDISQIRLDFVHFNLGQPNRQTGICDTDVFYMTGGQGRSMSICGQNSGQHVYFEVDNNSDTIELIMNLTAPNLFRLWEVRISQIEFGIRVPAGCSQFFQGKSGIIQTMNFAINGRHLANQDYNICVRSEENTCSIVYEPCDDNSFKIGPSVLGGEGGGILSDSAGSGAGPLPLSDSMRATSRECNDRVIMPC
;
A
#
# COMPACT_ATOMS: atom_id res chain seq x y z
N ASN A 1 -10.33 7.14 19.55
CA ASN A 1 -10.46 5.86 20.28
C ASN A 1 -11.50 4.97 19.60
N CYS A 2 -11.62 3.71 20.01
CA CYS A 2 -12.62 2.79 19.45
C CYS A 2 -14.04 3.33 19.70
N GLY A 3 -14.90 3.25 18.68
CA GLY A 3 -16.28 3.72 18.70
C GLY A 3 -16.45 5.20 18.34
N ASP A 4 -15.35 5.94 18.19
CA ASP A 4 -15.41 7.37 17.91
C ASP A 4 -15.70 7.68 16.44
N GLU A 5 -16.24 8.88 16.23
CA GLU A 5 -16.39 9.49 14.92
C GLU A 5 -15.30 10.57 14.71
N ILE A 6 -14.62 10.47 13.57
CA ILE A 6 -13.58 11.37 13.12
C ILE A 6 -14.20 12.37 12.14
N VAL A 7 -14.24 13.63 12.55
CA VAL A 7 -14.78 14.75 11.76
C VAL A 7 -13.71 15.75 11.31
N ASN A 8 -12.47 15.59 11.78
CA ASN A 8 -11.36 16.48 11.44
C ASN A 8 -10.38 15.77 10.50
N ASN A 9 -9.68 16.55 9.67
CA ASN A 9 -8.55 16.04 8.88
C ASN A 9 -7.32 15.89 9.77
N ILE A 10 -6.42 14.97 9.42
CA ILE A 10 -5.17 14.69 10.14
C ILE A 10 -5.47 14.27 11.58
N THR A 11 -6.07 13.10 11.71
CA THR A 11 -6.41 12.50 13.00
C THR A 11 -5.68 11.18 13.19
N TYR A 12 -5.55 10.76 14.44
CA TYR A 12 -4.85 9.53 14.79
C TYR A 12 -5.84 8.51 15.33
N PHE A 13 -5.89 7.35 14.69
CA PHE A 13 -6.57 6.17 15.21
C PHE A 13 -5.56 5.31 15.97
N VAL A 14 -5.69 5.34 17.29
CA VAL A 14 -4.76 4.69 18.23
C VAL A 14 -5.42 3.54 18.97
N SER A 15 -4.61 2.60 19.43
CA SER A 15 -5.05 1.53 20.33
C SER A 15 -5.55 2.08 21.68
N PRO A 16 -6.55 1.47 22.33
CA PRO A 16 -7.15 1.99 23.57
C PRO A 16 -6.20 2.27 24.74
N GLU A 17 -5.05 1.59 24.78
CA GLU A 17 -4.06 1.71 25.86
C GLU A 17 -2.80 2.47 25.41
N PHE A 18 -2.83 3.12 24.24
CA PHE A 18 -1.69 3.85 23.67
C PHE A 18 -1.16 4.92 24.64
N PRO A 19 0.17 5.08 24.80
CA PRO A 19 1.26 4.41 24.06
C PRO A 19 1.61 2.99 24.58
N GLY A 20 0.86 2.46 25.55
CA GLY A 20 0.98 1.08 26.01
C GLY A 20 0.40 0.06 25.03
N LEU A 21 0.75 -1.21 25.26
CA LEU A 21 0.32 -2.34 24.44
C LEU A 21 -1.05 -2.85 24.90
N THR A 22 -1.94 -3.16 23.96
CA THR A 22 -3.23 -3.80 24.28
C THR A 22 -3.18 -5.30 24.03
N SER A 23 -3.67 -6.08 24.98
CA SER A 23 -3.84 -7.55 24.85
C SER A 23 -5.31 -7.97 24.75
N LYS A 24 -6.23 -7.01 24.65
CA LYS A 24 -7.67 -7.27 24.65
C LYS A 24 -8.11 -7.81 23.29
N ASN A 25 -8.89 -8.89 23.32
CA ASN A 25 -9.60 -9.39 22.15
C ASN A 25 -10.92 -8.62 22.04
N GLN A 26 -11.03 -7.80 20.99
CA GLN A 26 -12.18 -6.94 20.74
C GLN A 26 -12.20 -6.49 19.28
N THR A 27 -13.38 -6.10 18.82
CA THR A 27 -13.50 -5.31 17.60
C THR A 27 -13.46 -3.84 17.97
N CYS A 28 -12.55 -3.10 17.34
CA CYS A 28 -12.38 -1.67 17.52
C CYS A 28 -12.56 -1.00 16.17
N SER A 29 -13.63 -0.21 16.01
CA SER A 29 -13.86 0.55 14.77
C SER A 29 -13.89 2.05 15.02
N VAL A 30 -13.60 2.83 13.98
CA VAL A 30 -13.81 4.29 13.96
C VAL A 30 -14.47 4.68 12.65
N LYS A 31 -15.40 5.64 12.73
CA LYS A 31 -16.08 6.19 11.56
C LYS A 31 -15.40 7.47 11.13
N VAL A 32 -14.94 7.55 9.89
CA VAL A 32 -14.35 8.74 9.29
C VAL A 32 -15.40 9.41 8.43
N LYS A 33 -15.87 10.58 8.86
CA LYS A 33 -16.77 11.42 8.08
C LYS A 33 -15.95 12.31 7.15
N LYS A 34 -16.42 12.45 5.92
CA LYS A 34 -15.83 13.40 4.97
C LYS A 34 -15.88 14.82 5.52
N ILE A 35 -14.74 15.51 5.52
CA ILE A 35 -14.68 16.92 5.90
C ILE A 35 -15.31 17.85 4.84
N ALA A 36 -15.33 17.39 3.59
CA ALA A 36 -15.84 18.12 2.44
C ALA A 36 -16.35 17.13 1.37
N SER A 37 -17.23 17.58 0.49
CA SER A 37 -17.84 16.73 -0.54
C SER A 37 -16.87 16.30 -1.65
N ASP A 38 -15.77 17.02 -1.82
CA ASP A 38 -14.73 16.78 -2.82
C ASP A 38 -13.60 15.87 -2.31
N ILE A 39 -13.71 15.34 -1.09
CA ILE A 39 -12.83 14.28 -0.60
C ILE A 39 -13.01 13.04 -1.47
N SER A 40 -11.92 12.66 -2.15
CA SER A 40 -11.90 11.56 -3.11
C SER A 40 -11.05 10.37 -2.62
N GLN A 41 -10.06 10.64 -1.76
CA GLN A 41 -9.16 9.63 -1.25
C GLN A 41 -8.90 9.79 0.25
N ILE A 42 -8.65 8.68 0.92
CA ILE A 42 -8.10 8.63 2.27
C ILE A 42 -6.71 8.00 2.20
N ARG A 43 -5.73 8.69 2.79
CA ARG A 43 -4.41 8.14 3.06
C ARG A 43 -4.32 7.72 4.51
N LEU A 44 -3.91 6.48 4.73
CA LEU A 44 -3.54 5.96 6.03
C LEU A 44 -2.02 5.82 6.09
N ASP A 45 -1.39 6.47 7.06
CA ASP A 45 0.02 6.27 7.40
C ASP A 45 0.10 5.44 8.67
N PHE A 46 0.75 4.29 8.59
CA PHE A 46 0.95 3.39 9.73
C PHE A 46 2.18 3.84 10.51
N VAL A 47 2.03 4.80 11.43
CA VAL A 47 3.15 5.29 12.26
C VAL A 47 3.69 4.17 13.12
N HIS A 48 2.78 3.52 13.85
CA HIS A 48 3.02 2.25 14.52
C HIS A 48 1.92 1.28 14.08
N PHE A 49 2.26 0.06 13.72
CA PHE A 49 1.28 -0.95 13.36
C PHE A 49 1.83 -2.35 13.56
N ASN A 50 1.42 -2.98 14.66
CA ASN A 50 1.78 -4.34 15.00
C ASN A 50 0.54 -5.09 15.50
N LEU A 51 0.05 -6.01 14.66
CA LEU A 51 -1.04 -6.93 14.95
C LEU A 51 -0.56 -8.38 14.91
N GLY A 52 -1.46 -9.33 15.21
CA GLY A 52 -1.20 -10.75 15.00
C GLY A 52 -0.76 -11.09 13.58
N GLN A 53 0.15 -12.07 13.47
CA GLN A 53 0.66 -12.55 12.19
C GLN A 53 -0.41 -13.33 11.42
N PRO A 54 -0.35 -13.37 10.08
CA PRO A 54 -1.25 -14.20 9.27
C PRO A 54 -1.02 -15.69 9.56
N ASN A 55 -1.97 -16.50 9.11
CA ASN A 55 -1.89 -17.95 9.09
C ASN A 55 -0.60 -18.41 8.39
N ARG A 56 0.11 -19.36 9.01
CA ARG A 56 1.44 -19.78 8.54
C ARG A 56 1.41 -20.51 7.20
N GLN A 57 0.30 -21.16 6.88
CA GLN A 57 0.15 -21.95 5.66
C GLN A 57 -0.56 -21.16 4.56
N THR A 58 -1.59 -20.38 4.91
CA THR A 58 -2.42 -19.71 3.90
C THR A 58 -2.04 -18.25 3.65
N GLY A 59 -1.33 -17.59 4.56
CA GLY A 59 -1.04 -16.15 4.48
C GLY A 59 -2.25 -15.25 4.77
N ILE A 60 -3.41 -15.82 5.15
CA ILE A 60 -4.64 -15.08 5.45
C ILE A 60 -4.61 -14.56 6.89
N CYS A 61 -5.11 -13.35 7.10
CA CYS A 61 -5.28 -12.73 8.41
C CYS A 61 -6.55 -13.26 9.12
N ASP A 62 -6.49 -14.49 9.65
CA ASP A 62 -7.66 -15.17 10.23
C ASP A 62 -8.05 -14.64 11.63
N THR A 63 -7.10 -14.11 12.38
CA THR A 63 -7.29 -13.79 13.82
C THR A 63 -7.36 -12.28 14.08
N ASP A 64 -6.24 -11.60 13.87
CA ASP A 64 -6.17 -10.16 13.92
C ASP A 64 -6.15 -9.62 12.49
N VAL A 65 -7.05 -8.70 12.18
CA VAL A 65 -7.15 -8.10 10.85
C VAL A 65 -7.57 -6.65 10.95
N PHE A 66 -6.87 -5.81 10.20
CA PHE A 66 -7.30 -4.45 9.88
C PHE A 66 -7.89 -4.42 8.48
N TYR A 67 -9.05 -3.80 8.32
CA TYR A 67 -9.66 -3.55 7.03
C TYR A 67 -10.54 -2.31 7.10
N MET A 68 -10.95 -1.85 5.93
CA MET A 68 -11.80 -0.67 5.78
C MET A 68 -13.07 -1.01 5.00
N THR A 69 -14.17 -0.36 5.34
CA THR A 69 -15.44 -0.42 4.60
C THR A 69 -15.89 0.98 4.17
N GLY A 70 -16.79 1.06 3.19
CA GLY A 70 -17.33 2.34 2.69
C GLY A 70 -16.53 3.01 1.57
N GLY A 71 -15.64 2.27 0.90
CA GLY A 71 -14.90 2.73 -0.30
C GLY A 71 -15.30 1.99 -1.58
N GLN A 72 -14.75 2.40 -2.72
CA GLN A 72 -15.05 1.75 -4.01
C GLN A 72 -14.33 0.40 -4.16
N GLY A 73 -15.03 -0.69 -3.87
CA GLY A 73 -14.79 -2.05 -4.39
C GLY A 73 -13.47 -2.76 -4.06
N ARG A 74 -12.50 -2.08 -3.42
CA ARG A 74 -11.19 -2.64 -3.05
C ARG A 74 -10.99 -2.58 -1.54
N SER A 75 -11.48 -3.59 -0.83
CA SER A 75 -11.14 -3.78 0.57
C SER A 75 -9.79 -4.49 0.67
N MET A 76 -8.76 -3.77 1.11
CA MET A 76 -7.50 -4.39 1.52
C MET A 76 -7.64 -4.81 2.98
N SER A 77 -7.25 -6.05 3.27
CA SER A 77 -7.10 -6.54 4.65
C SER A 77 -5.62 -6.77 4.95
N ILE A 78 -5.15 -6.24 6.07
CA ILE A 78 -3.75 -6.38 6.50
C ILE A 78 -3.67 -6.81 7.97
N CYS A 79 -2.57 -7.48 8.30
CA CYS A 79 -2.21 -7.87 9.65
C CYS A 79 -0.68 -7.91 9.78
N GLY A 80 -0.18 -8.29 10.96
CA GLY A 80 1.25 -8.33 11.25
C GLY A 80 1.89 -6.94 11.39
N GLN A 81 3.10 -6.77 10.87
CA GLN A 81 3.95 -5.58 11.05
C GLN A 81 3.92 -4.69 9.80
N ASN A 82 3.39 -3.47 9.91
CA ASN A 82 3.29 -2.52 8.79
C ASN A 82 3.76 -1.11 9.16
N SER A 83 4.48 -0.95 10.27
CA SER A 83 5.00 0.36 10.70
C SER A 83 5.87 1.00 9.61
N GLY A 84 5.68 2.29 9.37
CA GLY A 84 6.38 3.06 8.33
C GLY A 84 5.80 2.93 6.92
N GLN A 85 4.77 2.10 6.71
CA GLN A 85 4.08 1.98 5.43
C GLN A 85 2.84 2.88 5.36
N HIS A 86 2.31 3.08 4.15
CA HIS A 86 1.10 3.85 3.93
C HIS A 86 0.24 3.24 2.83
N VAL A 87 -1.05 3.55 2.86
CA VAL A 87 -2.02 3.11 1.85
C VAL A 87 -2.98 4.24 1.49
N TYR A 88 -3.37 4.27 0.22
CA TYR A 88 -4.41 5.13 -0.32
C TYR A 88 -5.65 4.30 -0.64
N PHE A 89 -6.80 4.83 -0.26
CA PHE A 89 -8.09 4.25 -0.58
C PHE A 89 -8.98 5.26 -1.29
N GLU A 90 -9.65 4.77 -2.34
CA GLU A 90 -10.66 5.53 -3.07
C GLU A 90 -11.97 5.53 -2.28
N VAL A 91 -12.49 6.72 -2.04
CA VAL A 91 -13.76 6.91 -1.35
C VAL A 91 -14.87 7.04 -2.41
N ASP A 92 -15.99 6.35 -2.19
CA ASP A 92 -17.16 6.53 -3.06
C ASP A 92 -17.79 7.91 -2.82
N ASN A 93 -18.21 8.59 -3.88
CA ASN A 93 -18.95 9.85 -3.79
C ASN A 93 -20.26 9.68 -3.00
N ASN A 94 -20.88 8.50 -3.06
CA ASN A 94 -22.15 8.22 -2.37
C ASN A 94 -21.97 7.78 -0.91
N SER A 95 -20.74 7.54 -0.47
CA SER A 95 -20.44 7.14 0.90
C SER A 95 -20.03 8.37 1.70
N ASP A 96 -20.87 8.77 2.65
CA ASP A 96 -20.59 9.90 3.55
C ASP A 96 -19.65 9.51 4.71
N THR A 97 -19.55 8.21 4.99
CA THR A 97 -18.80 7.65 6.12
C THR A 97 -18.01 6.43 5.73
N ILE A 98 -16.71 6.49 5.95
CA ILE A 98 -15.80 5.35 5.86
C ILE A 98 -15.65 4.73 7.25
N GLU A 99 -15.58 3.41 7.37
CA GLU A 99 -15.31 2.75 8.66
C GLU A 99 -13.96 2.03 8.61
N LEU A 100 -13.08 2.36 9.54
CA LEU A 100 -11.83 1.65 9.78
C LEU A 100 -12.05 0.64 10.89
N ILE A 101 -11.72 -0.63 10.68
CA ILE A 101 -12.05 -1.71 11.60
C ILE A 101 -10.80 -2.52 11.93
N MET A 102 -10.49 -2.60 13.22
CA MET A 102 -9.54 -3.54 13.82
C MET A 102 -10.34 -4.68 14.44
N ASN A 103 -10.33 -5.87 13.84
CA ASN A 103 -10.93 -7.07 14.43
C ASN A 103 -9.81 -7.91 15.07
N LEU A 104 -9.85 -8.06 16.39
CA LEU A 104 -8.77 -8.66 17.18
C LEU A 104 -9.26 -9.88 17.94
N THR A 105 -8.82 -11.07 17.55
CA THR A 105 -9.26 -12.33 18.16
C THR A 105 -8.11 -13.21 18.67
N ALA A 106 -6.86 -12.93 18.32
CA ALA A 106 -5.71 -13.73 18.74
C ALA A 106 -5.50 -13.67 20.27
N PRO A 107 -5.48 -14.79 21.01
CA PRO A 107 -5.25 -14.76 22.45
C PRO A 107 -3.78 -14.44 22.78
N ASN A 108 -3.54 -13.81 23.93
CA ASN A 108 -2.20 -13.59 24.51
C ASN A 108 -1.21 -12.85 23.60
N LEU A 109 -1.70 -11.94 22.75
CA LEU A 109 -0.88 -11.15 21.84
C LEU A 109 -0.91 -9.67 22.22
N PHE A 110 0.27 -9.05 22.29
CA PHE A 110 0.40 -7.62 22.51
C PHE A 110 0.36 -6.87 21.18
N ARG A 111 -0.55 -5.91 21.09
CA ARG A 111 -0.82 -5.14 19.88
C ARG A 111 -0.56 -3.67 20.13
N LEU A 112 -0.17 -2.99 19.08
CA LEU A 112 0.02 -1.55 19.09
C LEU A 112 -0.33 -1.02 17.71
N TRP A 113 -1.17 -0.01 17.65
CA TRP A 113 -1.36 0.74 16.41
C TRP A 113 -1.54 2.23 16.69
N GLU A 114 -1.00 3.01 15.76
CA GLU A 114 -1.14 4.44 15.62
C GLU A 114 -1.21 4.69 14.12
N VAL A 115 -2.42 4.90 13.62
CA VAL A 115 -2.70 5.14 12.21
C VAL A 115 -3.07 6.59 12.03
N ARG A 116 -2.25 7.34 11.30
CA ARG A 116 -2.56 8.72 10.92
C ARG A 116 -3.47 8.69 9.69
N ILE A 117 -4.60 9.37 9.79
CA ILE A 117 -5.63 9.42 8.76
C ILE A 117 -5.63 10.81 8.14
N SER A 118 -5.45 10.87 6.82
CA SER A 118 -5.48 12.11 6.05
C SER A 118 -6.50 12.00 4.93
N GLN A 119 -7.43 12.95 4.86
CA GLN A 119 -8.41 13.06 3.79
C GLN A 119 -7.85 13.95 2.67
N ILE A 120 -8.01 13.50 1.42
CA ILE A 120 -7.42 14.12 0.24
C ILE A 120 -8.51 14.55 -0.72
N GLU A 121 -8.53 15.86 -0.99
CA GLU A 121 -9.41 16.50 -1.97
C GLU A 121 -9.08 16.05 -3.40
N PHE A 122 -10.08 16.07 -4.27
CA PHE A 122 -9.96 15.63 -5.66
C PHE A 122 -8.84 16.35 -6.44
N GLY A 123 -8.58 17.63 -6.17
CA GLY A 123 -7.59 18.43 -6.89
C GLY A 123 -6.13 18.00 -6.66
N ILE A 124 -5.84 17.28 -5.58
CA ILE A 124 -4.48 16.88 -5.17
C ILE A 124 -4.33 15.37 -4.97
N ARG A 125 -5.30 14.59 -5.49
CA ARG A 125 -5.35 13.14 -5.33
C ARG A 125 -4.21 12.43 -6.06
N VAL A 126 -3.84 11.25 -5.57
CA VAL A 126 -2.94 10.36 -6.31
C VAL A 126 -3.70 9.71 -7.47
N PRO A 127 -3.02 9.23 -8.54
CA PRO A 127 -3.69 8.59 -9.66
C PRO A 127 -4.59 7.43 -9.21
N ALA A 128 -5.76 7.32 -9.85
CA ALA A 128 -6.73 6.30 -9.48
C ALA A 128 -6.15 4.88 -9.66
N GLY A 129 -6.42 4.01 -8.69
CA GLY A 129 -5.93 2.63 -8.70
C GLY A 129 -4.54 2.44 -8.09
N CYS A 130 -3.88 3.51 -7.64
CA CYS A 130 -2.65 3.44 -6.85
C CYS A 130 -2.97 3.25 -5.37
N SER A 131 -2.67 2.08 -4.82
CA SER A 131 -2.85 1.79 -3.39
C SER A 131 -1.66 2.25 -2.55
N GLN A 132 -0.45 2.29 -3.12
CA GLN A 132 0.69 2.98 -2.54
C GLN A 132 1.21 3.99 -3.55
N PHE A 133 1.62 5.16 -3.06
CA PHE A 133 2.21 6.21 -3.89
C PHE A 133 3.54 6.67 -3.28
N PHE A 134 4.63 6.49 -4.02
CA PHE A 134 5.97 6.94 -3.62
C PHE A 134 6.38 8.18 -4.40
N GLN A 135 7.07 9.06 -3.70
CA GLN A 135 7.66 10.29 -4.22
C GLN A 135 9.13 10.35 -3.80
N GLY A 136 9.93 11.11 -4.54
CA GLY A 136 11.36 11.24 -4.28
C GLY A 136 12.24 10.41 -5.23
N LYS A 137 13.54 10.71 -5.21
CA LYS A 137 14.52 10.18 -6.19
C LYS A 137 14.95 8.73 -5.91
N SER A 138 14.77 8.26 -4.69
CA SER A 138 15.16 6.93 -4.24
C SER A 138 14.30 6.51 -3.05
N GLY A 139 14.03 5.22 -2.91
CA GLY A 139 13.25 4.67 -1.81
C GLY A 139 13.24 3.15 -1.83
N ILE A 140 12.60 2.56 -0.83
CA ILE A 140 12.45 1.11 -0.70
C ILE A 140 10.99 0.77 -0.91
N ILE A 141 10.75 -0.20 -1.78
CA ILE A 141 9.44 -0.80 -1.99
C ILE A 141 9.43 -2.14 -1.26
N GLN A 142 8.44 -2.34 -0.40
CA GLN A 142 8.29 -3.56 0.38
C GLN A 142 6.82 -3.98 0.42
N THR A 143 6.59 -5.26 0.68
CA THR A 143 5.23 -5.76 0.84
C THR A 143 4.66 -5.44 2.21
N MET A 144 3.33 -5.51 2.31
CA MET A 144 2.67 -5.56 3.61
C MET A 144 3.19 -6.77 4.41
N ASN A 145 3.33 -6.59 5.72
CA ASN A 145 3.89 -7.55 6.66
C ASN A 145 5.33 -8.02 6.34
N PHE A 146 6.15 -7.18 5.71
CA PHE A 146 7.58 -7.47 5.51
C PHE A 146 8.36 -7.35 6.84
N ALA A 147 8.89 -8.49 7.31
CA ALA A 147 9.72 -8.58 8.52
C ALA A 147 10.57 -9.86 8.47
N ILE A 148 11.60 -9.98 9.33
CA ILE A 148 12.51 -11.15 9.40
C ILE A 148 11.76 -12.49 9.53
N ASN A 149 10.64 -12.50 10.26
CA ASN A 149 9.74 -13.66 10.39
C ASN A 149 8.33 -13.36 9.85
N GLY A 150 8.23 -12.30 9.05
CA GLY A 150 7.03 -11.87 8.37
C GLY A 150 6.65 -12.87 7.27
N ARG A 151 5.39 -12.85 6.89
CA ARG A 151 4.86 -13.67 5.79
C ARG A 151 4.12 -12.76 4.85
N HIS A 152 4.31 -13.00 3.56
CA HIS A 152 3.52 -12.34 2.54
C HIS A 152 2.03 -12.62 2.78
N LEU A 153 1.23 -11.57 2.77
CA LEU A 153 -0.20 -11.67 3.02
C LEU A 153 -0.89 -12.25 1.78
N ALA A 154 -1.90 -13.08 1.99
CA ALA A 154 -2.75 -13.57 0.91
C ALA A 154 -3.78 -12.51 0.50
N ASN A 155 -4.35 -12.69 -0.70
CA ASN A 155 -5.42 -11.84 -1.24
C ASN A 155 -5.05 -10.35 -1.31
N GLN A 156 -3.78 -10.06 -1.52
CA GLN A 156 -3.29 -8.70 -1.75
C GLN A 156 -3.33 -8.39 -3.24
N ASP A 157 -4.23 -7.49 -3.64
CA ASP A 157 -4.27 -6.92 -4.99
C ASP A 157 -4.13 -5.40 -4.84
N TYR A 158 -2.89 -4.92 -4.94
CA TYR A 158 -2.59 -3.51 -4.77
C TYR A 158 -1.50 -3.05 -5.73
N ASN A 159 -1.70 -1.87 -6.31
CA ASN A 159 -0.71 -1.27 -7.19
C ASN A 159 0.16 -0.29 -6.41
N ILE A 160 1.46 -0.37 -6.65
CA ILE A 160 2.43 0.60 -6.16
C ILE A 160 2.76 1.53 -7.31
N CYS A 161 2.49 2.81 -7.12
CA CYS A 161 2.78 3.85 -8.08
C CYS A 161 3.95 4.69 -7.59
N VAL A 162 4.87 5.01 -8.48
CA VAL A 162 6.03 5.85 -8.18
C VAL A 162 5.97 7.05 -9.11
N ARG A 163 6.05 8.25 -8.55
CA ARG A 163 6.10 9.48 -9.34
C ARG A 163 7.46 9.64 -9.98
N SER A 164 7.51 9.96 -11.26
CA SER A 164 8.75 10.43 -11.90
C SER A 164 9.10 11.82 -11.38
N GLU A 165 10.34 11.98 -10.90
CA GLU A 165 10.84 13.26 -10.38
C GLU A 165 11.45 14.12 -11.50
N GLU A 166 11.50 15.43 -11.29
CA GLU A 166 12.10 16.34 -12.27
C GLU A 166 13.55 15.96 -12.60
N ASN A 167 13.93 16.07 -13.88
CA ASN A 167 15.23 15.70 -14.41
C ASN A 167 15.57 14.20 -14.30
N THR A 168 14.57 13.33 -14.21
CA THR A 168 14.73 11.87 -14.29
C THR A 168 14.01 11.31 -15.51
N CYS A 169 14.53 10.21 -16.08
CA CYS A 169 13.94 9.58 -17.29
C CYS A 169 13.50 8.13 -17.06
N SER A 170 13.96 7.47 -16.00
CA SER A 170 13.61 6.09 -15.70
C SER A 170 13.72 5.81 -14.20
N ILE A 171 13.03 4.76 -13.78
CA ILE A 171 13.17 4.18 -12.44
C ILE A 171 13.99 2.90 -12.57
N VAL A 172 15.03 2.80 -11.75
CA VAL A 172 15.87 1.60 -11.65
C VAL A 172 15.47 0.85 -10.39
N TYR A 173 15.23 -0.45 -10.53
CA TYR A 173 14.90 -1.33 -9.42
C TYR A 173 16.07 -2.27 -9.15
N GLU A 174 16.43 -2.40 -7.88
CA GLU A 174 17.44 -3.35 -7.41
C GLU A 174 16.91 -4.14 -6.20
N PRO A 175 17.17 -5.46 -6.13
CA PRO A 175 16.90 -6.24 -4.92
C PRO A 175 17.69 -5.68 -3.73
N CYS A 176 17.05 -5.56 -2.56
CA CYS A 176 17.72 -5.11 -1.35
C CYS A 176 18.61 -6.20 -0.72
N ASP A 177 18.23 -7.47 -0.92
CA ASP A 177 18.94 -8.66 -0.46
C ASP A 177 18.59 -9.90 -1.32
N ASP A 178 19.24 -11.03 -1.04
CA ASP A 178 19.06 -12.30 -1.77
C ASP A 178 17.65 -12.91 -1.63
N ASN A 179 16.87 -12.48 -0.63
CA ASN A 179 15.51 -12.96 -0.37
C ASN A 179 14.43 -12.01 -0.92
N SER A 180 14.85 -10.90 -1.55
CA SER A 180 13.95 -9.91 -2.12
C SER A 180 13.24 -10.44 -3.37
N PHE A 181 12.16 -9.76 -3.77
CA PHE A 181 11.45 -10.10 -5.00
C PHE A 181 12.39 -10.06 -6.20
N LYS A 182 12.33 -11.10 -7.02
CA LYS A 182 13.05 -11.13 -8.29
C LYS A 182 12.33 -10.23 -9.28
N ILE A 183 13.07 -9.32 -9.90
CA ILE A 183 12.54 -8.45 -10.94
C ILE A 183 12.57 -9.23 -12.26
N GLY A 184 11.40 -9.65 -12.72
CA GLY A 184 11.26 -10.34 -14.00
C GLY A 184 11.43 -9.40 -15.19
N PRO A 185 11.77 -9.93 -16.38
CA PRO A 185 11.72 -9.14 -17.61
C PRO A 185 10.30 -8.64 -17.89
N SER A 186 10.17 -7.53 -18.63
CA SER A 186 8.89 -6.96 -19.03
C SER A 186 8.03 -8.02 -19.73
N VAL A 187 6.83 -8.30 -19.21
CA VAL A 187 5.90 -9.25 -19.83
C VAL A 187 5.27 -8.60 -21.07
N LEU A 188 5.99 -8.64 -22.19
CA LEU A 188 5.42 -8.45 -23.52
C LEU A 188 5.67 -9.73 -24.31
N GLY A 189 4.59 -10.30 -24.84
CA GLY A 189 4.58 -11.60 -25.50
C GLY A 189 5.68 -11.73 -26.56
N GLY A 190 6.47 -12.80 -26.43
CA GLY A 190 7.49 -13.18 -27.38
C GLY A 190 8.25 -14.37 -26.84
N GLU A 191 8.03 -15.53 -27.45
CA GLU A 191 8.76 -16.77 -27.20
C GLU A 191 10.27 -16.55 -27.18
N GLY A 192 10.94 -16.99 -26.12
CA GLY A 192 12.39 -16.90 -26.05
C GLY A 192 12.93 -17.32 -24.69
N GLY A 193 13.04 -18.63 -24.46
CA GLY A 193 13.73 -19.18 -23.30
C GLY A 193 15.18 -18.70 -23.26
N GLY A 194 15.51 -17.89 -22.26
CA GLY A 194 16.86 -17.43 -21.96
C GLY A 194 17.09 -17.44 -20.46
N ILE A 195 18.16 -18.10 -20.05
CA ILE A 195 18.62 -18.28 -18.66
C ILE A 195 18.88 -16.90 -18.03
N LEU A 196 18.28 -16.63 -16.86
CA LEU A 196 18.26 -15.32 -16.22
C LEU A 196 19.43 -15.19 -15.23
N SER A 197 20.32 -14.21 -15.45
CA SER A 197 21.26 -13.71 -14.44
C SER A 197 20.60 -12.61 -13.59
N ASP A 198 20.93 -12.56 -12.30
CA ASP A 198 20.51 -11.54 -11.34
C ASP A 198 21.01 -10.15 -11.76
N SER A 199 20.24 -9.43 -12.57
CA SER A 199 20.59 -8.10 -13.03
C SER A 199 19.45 -7.12 -12.75
N ALA A 200 19.81 -5.93 -12.29
CA ALA A 200 18.91 -4.82 -12.05
C ALA A 200 17.95 -4.65 -13.23
N GLY A 201 16.65 -4.75 -12.96
CA GLY A 201 15.61 -4.52 -13.95
C GLY A 201 15.40 -3.02 -14.10
N SER A 202 15.71 -2.48 -15.28
CA SER A 202 15.30 -1.11 -15.62
C SER A 202 13.82 -1.14 -16.00
N GLY A 203 13.01 -0.29 -15.39
CA GLY A 203 11.60 -0.14 -15.75
C GLY A 203 11.34 0.49 -17.13
N ALA A 204 12.40 0.64 -17.93
CA ALA A 204 12.36 1.15 -19.29
C ALA A 204 11.30 0.38 -20.08
N GLY A 205 10.21 1.07 -20.41
CA GLY A 205 9.26 0.57 -21.40
C GLY A 205 9.99 0.31 -22.73
N PRO A 206 9.40 -0.47 -23.66
CA PRO A 206 10.00 -0.67 -24.97
C PRO A 206 10.20 0.69 -25.64
N LEU A 207 11.41 0.96 -26.13
CA LEU A 207 11.60 2.04 -27.08
C LEU A 207 10.74 1.74 -28.31
N PRO A 208 9.85 2.64 -28.75
CA PRO A 208 9.08 2.41 -29.97
C PRO A 208 10.05 2.28 -31.14
N LEU A 209 10.02 1.12 -31.80
CA LEU A 209 10.72 0.86 -33.07
C LEU A 209 9.98 1.56 -34.22
N SER A 210 9.98 2.91 -34.22
CA SER A 210 9.85 3.77 -35.40
C SER A 210 9.80 5.22 -34.92
N ASP A 211 10.85 6.00 -35.13
CA ASP A 211 11.04 6.74 -36.37
C ASP A 211 12.23 7.69 -36.19
N SER A 212 13.10 7.69 -37.19
CA SER A 212 14.13 8.71 -37.30
C SER A 212 13.42 10.04 -37.57
N MET A 213 13.73 11.07 -36.75
CA MET A 213 13.35 12.49 -36.90
C MET A 213 12.10 13.00 -36.14
N ARG A 214 12.24 13.20 -34.82
CA ARG A 214 11.84 14.41 -34.05
C ARG A 214 11.91 14.13 -32.55
N ALA A 215 13.12 14.22 -31.98
CA ALA A 215 13.31 14.19 -30.54
C ALA A 215 13.04 15.57 -29.94
N THR A 216 11.77 15.88 -29.62
CA THR A 216 11.44 17.00 -28.71
C THR A 216 10.43 16.66 -27.61
N SER A 217 10.03 15.39 -27.45
CA SER A 217 9.50 14.90 -26.18
C SER A 217 9.68 13.39 -26.08
N ARG A 218 10.70 12.95 -25.33
CA ARG A 218 10.72 11.57 -24.83
C ARG A 218 9.61 11.46 -23.79
N GLU A 219 8.43 10.99 -24.19
CA GLU A 219 7.40 10.60 -23.24
C GLU A 219 7.93 9.41 -22.43
N CYS A 220 8.22 9.65 -21.16
CA CYS A 220 8.72 8.63 -20.24
C CYS A 220 7.53 7.78 -19.78
N ASN A 221 7.26 6.65 -20.47
CA ASN A 221 6.15 5.74 -20.19
C ASN A 221 6.65 4.40 -19.60
N ASP A 222 7.43 4.48 -18.54
CA ASP A 222 7.99 3.31 -17.85
C ASP A 222 6.95 2.68 -16.92
N ARG A 223 6.68 1.38 -17.10
CA ARG A 223 5.77 0.60 -16.26
C ARG A 223 6.37 -0.77 -15.99
N VAL A 224 6.62 -1.07 -14.72
CA VAL A 224 6.92 -2.43 -14.27
C VAL A 224 5.65 -3.02 -13.67
N ILE A 225 5.23 -4.17 -14.20
CA ILE A 225 4.17 -5.00 -13.61
C ILE A 225 4.89 -6.19 -12.98
N MET A 226 4.81 -6.33 -11.65
CA MET A 226 5.25 -7.53 -10.97
C MET A 226 4.07 -8.52 -10.96
N PRO A 227 4.11 -9.60 -11.76
CA PRO A 227 3.07 -10.61 -11.71
C PRO A 227 3.10 -11.34 -10.36
N CYS A 228 1.91 -11.73 -9.87
CA CYS A 228 1.75 -12.57 -8.68
C CYS A 228 2.34 -13.97 -8.88
#